data_AF-A0A4R9GKQ2-F1
#
_entry.id   AF-A0A4R9GKQ2-F1
#
_cell.length_a   1.000
_cell.length_b   1.000
_cell.length_c   1.000
_cell.angle_alpha   90.00
_cell.angle_beta   90.00
_cell.angle_gamma   90.00
#
_symmetry.space_group_name_H-M   'P 1'
#
loop_
_entity.id
_entity.type
_entity.pdbx_description
1 polymer ?
#
loop_
_entity_poly.entity_id
_entity_poly.type
_entity_poly.pdbx_seq_one_letter_code
_entity_poly.pdbx_strand_id
1 'polypeptide(L)' 'MSEAVKPRFYKEMTVGEAIALHPEAGLVFSSYHLGGCSHCSINELETIEQVCMGYGVEVEVLIESLNNLLEDEE' A
#
# COMPACT_ATOMS: atom_id res chain seq x y z
N MET A 1 0.47 -22.39 -20.62
CA MET A 1 1.47 -21.67 -19.81
C MET A 1 0.68 -20.60 -19.09
N SER A 2 0.34 -20.83 -17.84
CA SER A 2 -0.40 -19.87 -17.02
C SER A 2 0.67 -19.21 -16.15
N GLU A 3 1.26 -18.13 -16.64
CA GLU A 3 2.06 -17.26 -15.79
C GLU A 3 1.10 -16.68 -14.75
N ALA A 4 1.14 -17.25 -13.55
CA ALA A 4 0.47 -16.68 -12.40
C ALA A 4 1.15 -15.33 -12.17
N VAL A 5 0.49 -14.26 -12.61
CA VAL A 5 0.90 -12.89 -12.31
C VAL A 5 0.85 -12.80 -10.79
N LYS A 6 2.00 -12.89 -10.13
CA LYS A 6 2.10 -12.69 -8.68
C LYS A 6 1.39 -11.35 -8.40
N PRO A 7 0.44 -11.30 -7.46
CA PRO A 7 -0.17 -10.02 -7.09
C PRO A 7 0.97 -9.07 -6.72
N ARG A 8 0.94 -7.83 -7.22
CA ARG A 8 1.94 -6.80 -6.93
C ARG A 8 1.21 -5.52 -6.58
N PHE A 9 1.80 -4.72 -5.69
CA PHE A 9 1.27 -3.41 -5.34
C PHE A 9 1.63 -2.41 -6.43
N TYR A 10 0.68 -1.54 -6.78
CA TYR A 10 0.86 -0.46 -7.75
C TYR A 10 0.15 0.81 -7.30
N LYS A 11 0.68 1.96 -7.72
CA LYS A 11 0.29 3.29 -7.22
C LYS A 11 -1.15 3.71 -7.51
N GLU A 12 -1.74 3.18 -8.59
CA GLU A 12 -3.13 3.43 -8.98
C GLU A 12 -4.13 2.61 -8.15
N MET A 13 -3.67 1.59 -7.42
CA MET A 13 -4.53 0.82 -6.53
C MET A 13 -4.93 1.67 -5.32
N THR A 14 -6.09 1.39 -4.76
CA THR A 14 -6.55 2.10 -3.56
C THR A 14 -5.88 1.55 -2.31
N VAL A 15 -5.80 2.38 -1.27
CA VAL A 15 -5.28 1.93 0.02
C VAL A 15 -6.09 0.75 0.56
N GLY A 16 -7.42 0.76 0.37
CA GLY A 16 -8.29 -0.34 0.76
C GLY A 16 -7.97 -1.64 0.01
N GLU A 17 -7.74 -1.56 -1.30
CA GLU A 17 -7.33 -2.73 -2.12
C GLU A 17 -5.99 -3.28 -1.66
N ALA A 18 -5.02 -2.41 -1.32
CA ALA A 18 -3.71 -2.82 -0.84
C ALA A 18 -3.79 -3.55 0.51
N ILE A 19 -4.55 -3.00 1.47
CA ILE A 19 -4.76 -3.63 2.78
C ILE A 19 -5.52 -4.96 2.64
N ALA A 20 -6.48 -5.03 1.73
CA ALA A 20 -7.22 -6.26 1.44
C ALA A 20 -6.33 -7.35 0.79
N LEU A 21 -5.32 -6.94 0.02
CA LEU A 21 -4.36 -7.84 -0.61
C LEU A 21 -3.38 -8.41 0.40
N HIS A 22 -2.84 -7.59 1.31
CA HIS A 22 -1.93 -8.05 2.37
C HIS A 22 -2.14 -7.29 3.69
N PRO A 23 -2.37 -7.97 4.82
CA PRO A 23 -2.63 -7.30 6.10
C PRO A 23 -1.45 -6.45 6.60
N GLU A 24 -0.21 -6.84 6.28
CA GLU A 24 0.98 -6.03 6.63
C GLU A 24 1.10 -4.75 5.81
N ALA A 25 0.38 -4.62 4.68
CA ALA A 25 0.33 -3.36 3.94
C ALA A 25 -0.17 -2.23 4.86
N GLY A 26 -1.17 -2.52 5.70
CA GLY A 26 -1.67 -1.57 6.71
C GLY A 26 -0.60 -1.12 7.71
N LEU A 27 0.35 -2.00 8.06
CA LEU A 27 1.48 -1.67 8.95
C LEU A 27 2.50 -0.77 8.25
N VAL A 28 2.77 -1.03 6.97
CA VAL A 28 3.62 -0.17 6.15
C VAL A 28 3.00 1.22 6.06
N PHE A 29 1.73 1.33 5.64
CA PHE A 29 1.00 2.60 5.62
C PHE A 29 1.05 3.35 6.96
N SER A 30 0.87 2.63 8.07
CA SER A 30 1.00 3.17 9.44
C SER A 30 2.39 3.73 9.74
N SER A 31 3.43 3.08 9.25
CA SER A 31 4.83 3.52 9.43
C SER A 31 5.12 4.82 8.68
N TYR A 32 4.45 5.04 7.55
CA TYR A 32 4.55 6.29 6.77
C TYR A 32 3.56 7.38 7.24
N HIS A 33 2.84 7.16 8.35
CA HIS A 33 1.75 8.02 8.84
C HIS A 33 0.60 8.20 7.82
N LEU A 34 0.51 7.31 6.84
CA LEU A 34 -0.54 7.29 5.82
C LEU A 34 -1.66 6.40 6.33
N GLY A 35 -2.39 6.82 7.37
CA GLY A 35 -3.41 5.98 8.02
C GLY A 35 -2.83 5.07 9.10
N GLY A 36 -3.68 4.37 9.86
CA GLY A 36 -3.24 3.49 10.96
C GLY A 36 -3.64 3.92 12.37
N CYS A 37 -4.15 5.14 12.53
CA CYS A 37 -4.78 5.55 13.78
C CYS A 37 -6.29 5.38 13.68
N SER A 38 -6.95 4.84 14.72
CA SER A 38 -8.42 4.69 14.79
C SER A 38 -9.21 6.00 14.62
N HIS A 39 -8.51 7.15 14.52
CA HIS A 39 -9.04 8.49 14.35
C HIS A 39 -8.48 9.22 13.11
N CYS A 40 -7.48 8.67 12.41
CA CYS A 40 -7.05 9.21 11.13
C CYS A 40 -7.94 8.58 10.07
N SER A 41 -8.86 9.37 9.52
CA SER A 41 -9.65 9.00 8.34
C SER A 41 -8.72 8.81 7.15
N ILE A 42 -8.00 7.69 7.08
CA ILE A 42 -7.43 7.30 5.81
C ILE A 42 -8.59 7.00 4.88
N ASN A 43 -8.58 7.65 3.73
CA ASN A 43 -9.58 7.41 2.73
C ASN A 43 -9.17 6.15 1.97
N GLU A 44 -9.69 4.99 2.38
CA GLU A 44 -9.45 3.69 1.71
C GLU A 44 -9.89 3.71 0.24
N LEU A 45 -10.69 4.72 -0.14
CA LEU A 45 -11.13 5.00 -1.50
C LEU A 45 -10.10 5.77 -2.34
N GLU A 46 -9.12 6.42 -1.71
CA GLU A 46 -8.04 7.10 -2.44
C GLU A 46 -6.95 6.12 -2.88
N THR A 47 -6.34 6.45 -4.02
CA THR A 47 -5.19 5.71 -4.53
C THR A 47 -3.97 5.93 -3.64
N ILE A 48 -3.08 4.95 -3.62
CA ILE A 48 -1.80 5.07 -2.91
C ILE A 48 -1.07 6.34 -3.37
N GLU A 49 -1.07 6.63 -4.68
CA GLU A 49 -0.47 7.86 -5.24
C GLU A 49 -1.09 9.14 -4.68
N GLN A 50 -2.42 9.22 -4.62
CA GLN A 50 -3.13 10.40 -4.09
C GLN A 50 -2.82 10.64 -2.61
N VAL A 51 -2.85 9.57 -1.82
CA VAL A 51 -2.54 9.63 -0.39
C VAL A 51 -1.08 10.04 -0.18
N CYS A 52 -0.14 9.44 -0.91
CA CYS A 52 1.28 9.84 -0.88
C CYS A 52 1.46 11.32 -1.23
N MET A 53 0.82 11.79 -2.30
CA MET A 53 0.93 13.18 -2.76
C MET A 53 0.38 14.18 -1.73
N GLY A 54 -0.73 13.84 -1.06
CA GLY A 54 -1.34 14.71 -0.03
C GLY A 54 -0.48 14.85 1.24
N TYR A 55 0.30 13.82 1.57
CA TYR A 55 1.13 13.77 2.77
C TYR A 55 2.63 14.06 2.49
N GLY A 56 3.01 14.24 1.23
CA GLY A 56 4.39 14.48 0.82
C GLY A 56 5.29 13.25 0.95
N VAL A 57 4.71 12.05 0.85
CA VAL A 57 5.44 10.77 0.85
C VAL A 57 5.76 10.37 -0.59
N GLU A 58 6.94 9.81 -0.81
CA GLU A 58 7.34 9.29 -2.12
C GLU A 58 6.63 7.97 -2.41
N VAL A 59 5.73 7.98 -3.40
CA VAL A 59 4.91 6.82 -3.76
C VAL A 59 5.76 5.62 -4.18
N GLU A 60 6.88 5.85 -4.85
CA GLU A 60 7.77 4.78 -5.32
C GLU A 60 8.39 4.01 -4.15
N VAL A 61 8.86 4.71 -3.12
CA VAL A 61 9.42 4.11 -1.90
C VAL A 61 8.38 3.30 -1.14
N LEU A 62 7.14 3.80 -1.07
CA LEU A 62 6.05 3.08 -0.42
C LEU A 62 5.68 1.81 -1.18
N ILE A 63 5.55 1.90 -2.51
CA ILE A 63 5.25 0.75 -3.38
C ILE A 63 6.37 -0.28 -3.32
N GLU A 64 7.64 0.13 -3.28
CA GLU A 64 8.77 -0.79 -3.09
C GLU A 64 8.68 -1.50 -1.73
N SER A 65 8.43 -0.74 -0.65
CA SER A 65 8.25 -1.31 0.69
C SER A 65 7.11 -2.33 0.75
N LEU A 66 5.99 -2.04 0.06
CA LEU A 66 4.84 -2.94 -0.03
C LEU A 66 5.16 -4.19 -0.87
N ASN A 67 5.83 -4.04 -2.01
CA ASN A 67 6.19 -5.18 -2.85
C ASN A 67 7.23 -6.09 -2.18
N ASN A 68 8.13 -5.55 -1.35
CA ASN A 68 9.04 -6.36 -0.55
C ASN A 68 8.30 -7.33 0.39
N LEU A 69 7.13 -6.95 0.92
CA LEU A 69 6.30 -7.85 1.74
C LEU A 69 5.89 -9.13 0.98
N LEU A 70 5.70 -9.03 -0.34
CA LEU A 70 5.30 -10.14 -1.20
C LEU A 70 6.48 -11.00 -1.66
N GLU A 71 7.71 -10.47 -1.53
CA GLU A 71 8.95 -11.17 -1.87
C GLU A 71 9.53 -11.92 -0.67
N ASP A 72 9.27 -11.45 0.56
CA ASP A 72 9.69 -12.10 1.81
C ASP A 72 8.82 -13.31 2.23
N GLU A 73 7.67 -13.56 1.57
CA GLU A 73 6.82 -14.75 1.80
C GLU A 73 7.30 -16.05 1.08
N GLU A 74 8.62 -16.24 0.89
CA GLU A 74 9.21 -17.51 0.37
C GLU A 74 10.09 -18.28 1.37
#